data_AF-A0A373CBM6-F1
#
_entry.id   AF-A0A373CBM6-F1
#
_cell.length_a   1.000
_cell.length_b   1.000
_cell.length_c   1.000
_cell.angle_alpha   90.00
_cell.angle_beta   90.00
_cell.angle_gamma   90.00
#
_symmetry.space_group_name_H-M   'P 1'
#
loop_
_entity.id
_entity.type
_entity.pdbx_description
1 polymer ?
#
loop_
_entity_poly.entity_id
_entity_poly.type
_entity_poly.pdbx_seq_one_letter_code
_entity_poly.pdbx_strand_id
1 'polypeptide(L)'
;MKKLLIGIDVGSTTTKITVLDAGTETLLYSDYRRHHADQLASVLFAIREAAERFPDCDARIILTGSGAKPVAEAAGTPYIQEVVANSIALKKTYETVGTAIELGGQDAKIIFCDILPPLS
;
A
#
# COMPACT_ATOMS: atom_id res chain seq x y z
N MET A 1 15.78 -13.44 12.07
CA MET A 1 15.33 -12.09 11.66
C MET A 1 13.83 -12.10 11.47
N LYS A 2 13.15 -11.07 11.97
CA LYS A 2 11.71 -10.89 11.74
C LYS A 2 11.48 -10.58 10.27
N LYS A 3 10.45 -11.18 9.65
CA LYS A 3 10.10 -10.92 8.25
C LYS A 3 8.91 -9.96 8.19
N LEU A 4 9.02 -8.89 7.41
CA LEU A 4 8.02 -7.84 7.31
C LEU A 4 7.49 -7.70 5.88
N LEU A 5 6.21 -7.38 5.77
CA LEU A 5 5.60 -6.91 4.53
C LEU A 5 5.28 -5.43 4.69
N ILE A 6 5.77 -4.61 3.77
CA ILE A 6 5.60 -3.16 3.80
C ILE A 6 4.88 -2.72 2.52
N GLY A 7 3.71 -2.11 2.71
CA GLY A 7 2.97 -1.42 1.65
C GLY A 7 3.10 0.08 1.82
N ILE A 8 3.46 0.79 0.75
CA ILE A 8 3.50 2.26 0.74
C ILE A 8 2.56 2.77 -0.35
N ASP A 9 1.52 3.50 0.04
CA ASP A 9 0.56 4.15 -0.85
C ASP A 9 0.91 5.64 -0.99
N VAL A 10 1.32 6.04 -2.18
CA VAL A 10 1.69 7.42 -2.51
C VAL A 10 0.58 8.03 -3.38
N GLY A 11 -0.27 8.83 -2.75
CA GLY A 11 -1.32 9.60 -3.43
C GLY A 11 -0.82 10.95 -3.96
N SER A 12 -1.78 11.77 -4.40
CA SER A 12 -1.52 13.14 -4.91
C SER A 12 -1.19 14.17 -3.82
N THR A 13 -1.53 13.87 -2.56
CA THR A 13 -1.30 14.77 -1.42
C THR A 13 -0.57 14.08 -0.26
N THR A 14 -0.71 12.76 -0.13
CA THR A 14 -0.27 12.03 1.06
C THR A 14 0.47 10.75 0.72
N THR A 15 1.32 10.34 1.66
CA THR A 15 2.00 9.06 1.68
C THR A 15 1.51 8.30 2.91
N LYS A 16 1.07 7.06 2.69
CA LYS A 16 0.66 6.13 3.75
C LYS A 16 1.62 4.95 3.75
N ILE A 17 2.02 4.49 4.92
CA ILE A 17 2.82 3.26 5.07
C ILE A 17 2.06 2.30 5.98
N THR A 18 2.17 1.02 5.67
CA THR A 18 1.66 -0.08 6.50
C THR A 18 2.73 -1.17 6.56
N VAL A 19 3.03 -1.63 7.78
CA VAL A 19 3.98 -2.70 8.07
C VAL A 19 3.24 -3.83 8.76
N LEU A 20 3.27 -5.00 8.14
CA LEU A 20 2.66 -6.22 8.64
C LEU A 20 3.75 -7.24 9.03
N ASP A 21 3.44 -8.07 10.01
CA ASP A 21 4.19 -9.30 10.23
C ASP A 21 3.97 -10.26 9.05
N ALA A 22 5.03 -10.79 8.45
CA ALA A 22 4.90 -11.64 7.27
C ALA A 22 4.30 -13.03 7.54
N GLY A 23 4.32 -13.50 8.80
CA GLY A 23 3.78 -14.81 9.17
C GLY A 23 2.32 -14.74 9.60
N THR A 24 1.96 -13.71 10.36
CA THR A 24 0.60 -13.58 10.93
C THR A 24 -0.27 -12.54 10.24
N GLU A 25 0.32 -11.74 9.33
CA GLU A 25 -0.32 -10.60 8.66
C GLU A 25 -0.89 -9.55 9.62
N THR A 26 -0.43 -9.56 10.87
CA THR A 26 -0.89 -8.60 11.89
C THR A 26 -0.27 -7.24 11.61
N LEU A 27 -1.08 -6.18 11.74
CA LEU A 27 -0.60 -4.80 11.65
C LEU A 27 0.36 -4.49 12.79
N LEU A 28 1.61 -4.15 12.45
CA LEU A 28 2.64 -3.78 13.40
C LEU A 28 2.83 -2.26 13.48
N TYR A 29 2.67 -1.58 12.35
CA TYR A 29 2.81 -0.13 12.26
C TYR A 29 2.08 0.40 11.04
N SER A 30 1.51 1.59 11.16
CA SER A 30 0.99 2.37 10.05
C SER A 30 1.20 3.84 10.33
N ASP A 31 1.35 4.62 9.27
CA ASP A 31 1.45 6.07 9.36
C ASP A 31 0.87 6.75 8.11
N TYR A 32 0.44 7.98 8.28
CA TYR A 32 -0.21 8.81 7.27
C TYR A 32 0.37 10.22 7.33
N ARG A 33 1.00 10.68 6.24
CA ARG A 33 1.61 12.01 6.19
C ARG A 33 1.33 12.71 4.87
N ARG A 34 1.35 14.05 4.90
CA ARG A 34 1.37 14.86 3.68
C ARG A 34 2.77 14.83 3.10
N HIS A 35 2.88 14.63 1.78
CA HIS A 35 4.19 14.60 1.12
C HIS A 35 4.65 16.01 0.68
N HIS A 36 3.81 17.04 0.79
CA HIS A 36 4.16 18.44 0.49
C HIS A 36 4.84 18.65 -0.87
N ALA A 37 4.29 18.03 -1.92
CA ALA A 37 4.84 18.00 -3.28
C ALA A 37 6.22 17.31 -3.46
N ASP A 38 6.75 16.66 -2.42
CA ASP A 38 7.97 15.85 -2.49
C ASP A 38 7.70 14.38 -2.10
N GLN A 39 7.25 13.61 -3.09
CA GLN A 39 6.86 12.21 -2.93
C GLN A 39 8.07 11.31 -2.61
N LEU A 40 9.22 11.57 -3.24
CA LEU A 40 10.43 10.77 -3.03
C LEU A 40 10.93 10.94 -1.60
N ALA A 41 11.06 12.18 -1.12
CA ALA A 41 11.50 12.43 0.26
C ALA A 41 10.52 11.82 1.26
N SER A 42 9.20 11.91 1.02
CA SER A 42 8.18 11.34 1.90
C SER A 42 8.26 9.81 1.98
N VAL A 43 8.49 9.12 0.85
CA VAL A 43 8.70 7.66 0.83
C VAL A 43 9.98 7.27 1.55
N LEU A 44 11.10 7.97 1.29
CA LEU A 44 12.38 7.71 1.96
C LEU A 44 12.25 7.90 3.48
N PHE A 45 11.51 8.92 3.91
CA PHE A 45 11.21 9.15 5.33
C PHE A 45 10.43 7.98 5.92
N ALA A 46 9.36 7.55 5.27
CA ALA A 46 8.54 6.43 5.73
C ALA A 46 9.34 5.12 5.86
N ILE A 47 10.24 4.84 4.89
CA ILE A 47 11.12 3.67 4.93
C ILE A 47 12.12 3.77 6.10
N ARG A 48 12.72 4.96 6.33
CA ARG A 48 13.65 5.18 7.44
C ARG A 48 12.98 4.97 8.79
N GLU A 49 11.80 5.54 9.00
CA GLU A 49 11.03 5.36 10.24
C GLU A 49 10.69 3.89 10.50
N ALA A 50 10.33 3.14 9.45
CA ALA A 50 10.09 1.71 9.56
C ALA A 50 11.39 0.95 9.92
N ALA A 51 12.51 1.28 9.28
CA ALA A 51 13.81 0.65 9.57
C ALA A 51 14.30 0.92 11.00
N GLU A 52 14.12 2.15 11.51
CA GLU A 52 14.48 2.52 12.88
C GLU A 52 13.60 1.82 13.92
N ARG A 53 12.31 1.63 13.60
CA ARG A 53 11.37 0.94 14.49
C ARG A 53 11.56 -0.57 14.52
N PHE A 54 12.04 -1.14 13.42
CA PHE A 54 12.24 -2.58 13.27
C PHE A 54 13.70 -2.88 12.87
N PRO A 55 14.66 -2.69 13.80
CA PRO A 55 16.04 -3.09 13.55
C PRO A 55 16.13 -4.63 13.36
N ASP A 56 17.11 -5.08 12.59
CA ASP A 56 17.42 -6.50 12.36
C ASP A 56 16.26 -7.33 11.76
N CYS A 57 15.54 -6.74 10.81
CA CYS A 57 14.48 -7.39 10.04
C CYS A 57 14.85 -7.63 8.57
N ASP A 58 14.13 -8.54 7.94
CA ASP A 58 14.09 -8.71 6.49
C ASP A 58 12.72 -8.20 6.00
N ALA A 59 12.70 -7.27 5.06
CA ALA A 59 11.49 -6.56 4.67
C ALA A 59 11.26 -6.62 3.16
N ARG A 60 10.03 -6.93 2.75
CA ARG A 60 9.57 -6.81 1.37
C ARG A 60 8.73 -5.55 1.25
N ILE A 61 9.15 -4.62 0.39
CA ILE A 61 8.48 -3.34 0.17
C ILE A 61 7.81 -3.34 -1.21
N ILE A 62 6.55 -2.90 -1.27
CA ILE A 62 5.82 -2.67 -2.51
C ILE A 62 5.17 -1.29 -2.46
N LEU A 63 5.28 -0.53 -3.56
CA LEU A 63 4.66 0.77 -3.70
C LEU A 63 3.36 0.67 -4.52
N THR A 64 2.38 1.48 -4.15
CA THR A 64 1.12 1.68 -4.88
C THR A 64 0.71 3.15 -4.81
N GLY A 65 -0.33 3.52 -5.54
CA GLY A 65 -0.85 4.89 -5.56
C GLY A 65 -0.49 5.67 -6.83
N SER A 66 -1.20 6.76 -7.07
CA SER A 66 -1.03 7.62 -8.25
C SER A 66 0.36 8.27 -8.38
N GLY A 67 1.02 8.61 -7.26
CA GLY A 67 2.35 9.22 -7.23
C GLY A 67 3.51 8.24 -7.07
N ALA A 68 3.23 6.95 -6.93
CA ALA A 68 4.25 5.96 -6.55
C ALA A 68 5.09 5.45 -7.71
N LYS A 69 4.54 5.36 -8.92
CA LYS A 69 5.22 4.69 -10.04
C LYS A 69 6.60 5.30 -10.36
N PRO A 70 6.75 6.63 -10.51
CA PRO A 70 8.06 7.23 -10.75
C PRO A 70 9.05 6.99 -9.59
N VAL A 71 8.55 6.99 -8.36
CA VAL A 71 9.37 6.73 -7.15
C VAL A 71 9.84 5.28 -7.12
N ALA A 72 8.95 4.34 -7.43
CA ALA A 72 9.25 2.91 -7.46
C ALA A 72 10.29 2.57 -8.54
N GLU A 73 10.15 3.15 -9.73
CA GLU A 73 11.11 3.01 -10.84
C GLU A 73 12.49 3.56 -10.46
N ALA A 74 12.55 4.77 -9.89
CA ALA A 74 13.81 5.37 -9.44
C ALA A 74 14.48 4.58 -8.31
N ALA A 75 13.70 3.96 -7.43
CA ALA A 75 14.19 3.16 -6.30
C ALA A 75 14.40 1.66 -6.63
N GLY A 76 14.11 1.22 -7.86
CA GLY A 76 14.16 -0.20 -8.22
C GLY A 76 13.25 -1.09 -7.38
N THR A 77 12.15 -0.54 -6.84
CA THR A 77 11.22 -1.24 -5.95
C THR A 77 9.96 -1.67 -6.72
N PRO A 78 9.35 -2.83 -6.41
CA PRO A 78 8.12 -3.25 -7.08
C PRO A 78 6.97 -2.23 -6.93
N TYR A 79 6.22 -2.04 -8.01
CA TYR A 79 5.01 -1.24 -8.05
C TYR A 79 3.80 -2.11 -8.39
N ILE A 80 2.68 -1.88 -7.69
CA ILE A 80 1.37 -2.42 -8.04
C ILE A 80 0.41 -1.26 -8.30
N GLN A 81 -0.48 -1.42 -9.28
CA GLN A 81 -1.47 -0.39 -9.60
C GLN A 81 -2.54 -0.32 -8.50
N GLU A 82 -2.94 0.90 -8.13
CA GLU A 82 -3.85 1.20 -7.01
C GLU A 82 -5.19 0.44 -7.05
N VAL A 83 -5.86 0.38 -8.19
CA VAL A 83 -7.14 -0.35 -8.35
C VAL A 83 -6.95 -1.85 -8.18
N VAL A 84 -5.84 -2.40 -8.67
CA VAL A 84 -5.50 -3.82 -8.49
C VAL A 84 -5.21 -4.12 -7.02
N ALA A 85 -4.40 -3.29 -6.36
CA ALA A 85 -4.08 -3.42 -4.93
C ALA A 85 -5.35 -3.35 -4.07
N ASN A 86 -6.21 -2.36 -4.32
CA ASN A 86 -7.47 -2.20 -3.62
C ASN A 86 -8.42 -3.37 -3.87
N SER A 87 -8.52 -3.87 -5.11
CA SER A 87 -9.35 -5.05 -5.42
C SER A 87 -8.90 -6.29 -4.65
N ILE A 88 -7.58 -6.53 -4.56
CA ILE A 88 -7.02 -7.66 -3.79
C ILE A 88 -7.34 -7.49 -2.29
N ALA A 89 -7.12 -6.30 -1.73
CA ALA A 89 -7.40 -6.02 -0.33
C ALA A 89 -8.89 -6.17 0.00
N LEU A 90 -9.77 -5.60 -0.83
CA LEU A 90 -11.22 -5.68 -0.68
C LEU A 90 -11.72 -7.13 -0.70
N LYS A 91 -11.30 -7.94 -1.68
CA LYS A 91 -11.70 -9.35 -1.77
C LYS A 91 -11.21 -10.19 -0.60
N LYS A 92 -10.05 -9.84 -0.03
CA LYS A 92 -9.50 -10.51 1.16
C LYS A 92 -10.26 -10.12 2.44
N THR A 93 -10.68 -8.86 2.56
CA THR A 93 -11.33 -8.34 3.77
C THR A 93 -12.84 -8.58 3.79
N TYR A 94 -13.48 -8.53 2.62
CA TYR A 94 -14.94 -8.59 2.47
C TYR A 94 -15.30 -9.65 1.43
N GLU A 95 -15.68 -10.84 1.89
CA GLU A 95 -15.99 -12.00 1.03
C GLU A 95 -17.09 -11.72 -0.01
N THR A 96 -18.02 -10.82 0.29
CA THR A 96 -19.19 -10.51 -0.54
C THR A 96 -19.19 -9.11 -1.16
N VAL A 97 -18.03 -8.44 -1.20
CA VAL A 97 -17.94 -7.09 -1.80
C VAL A 97 -18.25 -7.15 -3.30
N GLY A 98 -19.33 -6.47 -3.71
CA GLY A 98 -19.69 -6.32 -5.13
C GLY A 98 -19.18 -5.01 -5.74
N THR A 99 -19.10 -3.94 -4.95
CA THR A 99 -18.61 -2.64 -5.40
C THR A 99 -17.94 -1.89 -4.26
N ALA A 100 -16.82 -1.24 -4.55
CA ALA A 100 -16.18 -0.29 -3.66
C ALA A 100 -16.04 1.07 -4.35
N ILE A 101 -16.25 2.13 -3.57
CA ILE A 101 -16.06 3.51 -4.02
C ILE A 101 -14.94 4.11 -3.19
N GLU A 102 -13.82 4.37 -3.82
CA GLU A 102 -12.67 5.06 -3.23
C GLU A 102 -12.78 6.55 -3.57
N LEU A 103 -12.89 7.38 -2.53
CA LEU A 103 -12.92 8.83 -2.67
C LEU A 103 -11.56 9.41 -2.29
N GLY A 104 -10.83 9.89 -3.30
CA GLY A 104 -9.56 10.59 -3.14
C GLY A 104 -9.74 12.09 -2.94
N GLY A 105 -8.63 12.82 -2.88
CA GLY A 105 -8.64 14.28 -2.73
C GLY A 105 -8.98 15.04 -4.02
N GLN A 106 -8.79 14.42 -5.19
CA GLN A 106 -9.02 15.04 -6.50
C GLN A 106 -9.87 14.16 -7.42
N ASP A 107 -9.84 12.84 -7.20
CA ASP A 107 -10.43 11.81 -8.04
C ASP A 107 -11.21 10.80 -7.19
N ALA A 108 -12.18 10.14 -7.81
CA ALA A 108 -12.90 9.02 -7.24
C ALA A 108 -12.76 7.79 -8.14
N LYS A 109 -12.67 6.60 -7.55
CA LYS A 109 -12.56 5.34 -8.26
C LYS A 109 -13.68 4.41 -7.83
N ILE A 110 -14.32 3.78 -8.80
CA ILE A 110 -15.33 2.75 -8.57
C ILE A 110 -14.72 1.42 -9.00
N ILE A 111 -14.67 0.48 -8.07
CA ILE A 111 -14.12 -0.85 -8.29
C ILE A 111 -15.28 -1.83 -8.23
N PHE A 112 -15.55 -2.50 -9.35
CA PHE A 112 -16.48 -3.62 -9.40
C PHE A 112 -15.71 -4.89 -9.06
N CYS A 113 -16.10 -5.53 -7.96
CA CYS A 113 -15.52 -6.79 -7.52
C CYS A 113 -16.47 -7.89 -7.98
N ASP A 114 -16.17 -8.53 -9.12
CA ASP A 114 -16.98 -9.65 -9.59
C ASP A 114 -17.07 -10.71 -8.49
N ILE A 115 -18.29 -11.02 -8.07
CA ILE A 115 -18.59 -12.22 -7.31
C ILE A 115 -18.52 -13.33 -8.35
N LEU A 116 -17.34 -13.93 -8.53
CA LEU A 116 -17.27 -15.18 -9.28
C LEU A 116 -18.22 -16.15 -8.56
N PRO A 117 -19.22 -16.74 -9.25
CA PRO A 117 -19.97 -17.82 -8.66
C PRO A 117 -18.96 -18.91 -8.22
N PRO A 118 -19.23 -19.64 -7.12
CA PRO A 118 -18.35 -20.73 -6.71
C PRO A 118 -18.10 -21.62 -7.91
N LEU A 119 -16.82 -21.94 -8.16
CA LEU A 119 -16.44 -22.89 -9.21
C LEU A 119 -17.20 -24.19 -8.92
N SER A 120 -18.12 -24.53 -9.81
CA SER A 120 -18.92 -25.77 -9.79
C SER A 120 -18.03 -26.98 -10.03
#